data_AF-R8D6Y1-F1
#
_entry.id   AF-R8D6Y1-F1
#
_cell.length_a   1.000
_cell.length_b   1.000
_cell.length_c   1.000
_cell.angle_alpha   90.00
_cell.angle_beta   90.00
_cell.angle_gamma   90.00
#
_symmetry.space_group_name_H-M   'P 1'
#
loop_
_entity.id
_entity.type
_entity.pdbx_description
1 polymer ?
#
loop_
_entity_poly.entity_id
_entity_poly.type
_entity_poly.pdbx_seq_one_letter_code
_entity_poly.pdbx_strand_id
1 'polypeptide(L)' 'MNPKSVGAALSSSKFLEDKMIEEIDLKKAYYIVEYGPSTGVFTEKLIKRRNLKTIILLVENNKGFYFFTKSKI' A
#
# COMPACT_ATOMS: atom_id res chain seq x y z
N MET A 1 15.63 -13.06 5.59
CA MET A 1 14.75 -12.55 4.52
C MET A 1 14.96 -13.42 3.29
N ASN A 2 13.90 -13.93 2.65
CA ASN A 2 13.98 -14.72 1.42
C ASN A 2 13.55 -13.84 0.23
N PRO A 3 14.45 -13.45 -0.69
CA PRO A 3 14.14 -12.55 -1.80
C PRO A 3 13.07 -13.10 -2.76
N LYS A 4 12.88 -14.42 -2.79
CA LYS A 4 11.87 -15.06 -3.66
C LYS A 4 10.43 -14.89 -3.17
N SER A 5 10.24 -14.50 -1.91
CA SER A 5 8.92 -14.33 -1.29
C SER A 5 8.54 -12.87 -1.03
N VAL A 6 9.40 -11.93 -1.42
CA VAL A 6 9.19 -10.49 -1.22
C VAL A 6 9.39 -9.81 -2.57
N GLY A 7 8.34 -9.19 -3.11
CA GLY A 7 8.41 -8.38 -4.32
C GLY A 7 9.16 -7.06 -4.08
N ALA A 8 8.85 -6.01 -4.85
CA ALA A 8 9.40 -4.67 -4.62
C ALA A 8 8.90 -4.12 -3.27
N ALA A 9 9.67 -4.35 -2.20
CA ALA A 9 9.34 -3.92 -0.84
C ALA A 9 9.39 -2.39 -0.65
N LEU A 10 10.04 -1.69 -1.59
CA LEU A 10 10.31 -0.26 -1.58
C LEU A 10 10.16 0.30 -3.00
N SER A 11 9.47 1.43 -3.10
CA SER A 11 9.52 2.33 -4.25
C SER A 11 10.90 2.95 -4.38
N SER A 12 11.36 3.16 -5.62
CA SER A 12 12.65 3.80 -5.88
C SER A 12 12.64 5.31 -5.65
N SER A 13 11.46 5.95 -5.63
CA SER A 13 11.32 7.39 -5.38
C SER A 13 9.86 7.78 -5.05
N LYS A 14 9.70 8.93 -4.37
CA LYS A 14 8.39 9.56 -4.15
C LYS A 14 7.66 9.87 -5.46
N PHE A 15 8.40 10.29 -6.49
CA PHE A 15 7.83 10.55 -7.82
C PHE A 15 7.19 9.30 -8.42
N LEU A 16 7.90 8.17 -8.36
CA LEU A 16 7.35 6.90 -8.87
C LEU A 16 6.12 6.47 -8.05
N GLU A 17 6.17 6.60 -6.72
CA GLU A 17 5.02 6.30 -5.87
C GLU A 17 3.79 7.12 -6.24
N ASP A 18 3.96 8.42 -6.47
CA ASP A 18 2.87 9.33 -6.83
C ASP A 18 2.30 8.99 -8.20
N LYS A 19 3.18 8.75 -9.19
CA LYS A 19 2.79 8.40 -10.56
C LYS A 19 2.04 7.06 -10.64
N MET A 20 2.43 6.08 -9.81
CA MET A 20 1.77 4.77 -9.78
C MET A 20 0.32 4.83 -9.28
N ILE A 21 -0.03 5.83 -8.46
CA ILE A 21 -1.39 5.96 -7.90
C ILE A 21 -2.20 7.10 -8.53
N GLU A 22 -1.58 7.93 -9.38
CA GLU A 22 -2.19 9.08 -10.04
C GLU A 22 -3.34 8.67 -10.97
N GLU A 23 -3.18 7.57 -11.71
CA GLU A 23 -4.17 7.06 -12.66
C GLU A 23 -5.38 6.39 -12.00
N ILE A 24 -5.36 6.20 -10.68
CA ILE A 24 -6.45 5.58 -9.94
C ILE A 24 -7.41 6.67 -9.45
N ASP A 25 -8.69 6.60 -9.83
CA ASP A 25 -9.73 7.51 -9.30
C ASP A 25 -10.11 7.11 -7.85
N LEU A 26 -9.21 7.45 -6.92
CA LEU A 26 -9.34 7.15 -5.48
C LEU A 26 -10.54 7.84 -4.83
N LYS A 27 -11.11 8.88 -5.46
CA LYS A 27 -12.30 9.57 -4.95
C LYS A 27 -13.59 8.80 -5.21
N LYS A 28 -13.63 7.97 -6.26
CA LYS A 28 -14.77 7.13 -6.62
C LYS A 28 -14.62 5.66 -6.20
N ALA A 29 -13.41 5.22 -5.90
CA ALA A 29 -13.17 3.85 -5.45
C ALA A 29 -13.80 3.60 -4.06
N TYR A 30 -14.80 2.73 -3.99
CA TYR A 30 -15.40 2.29 -2.71
C TYR A 30 -14.57 1.23 -2.00
N TYR A 31 -13.82 0.42 -2.75
CA TYR A 31 -12.97 -0.63 -2.23
C TYR A 31 -11.62 -0.60 -2.94
N ILE A 32 -10.54 -0.71 -2.16
CA ILE A 32 -9.17 -0.80 -2.67
C ILE A 32 -8.51 -2.00 -2.00
N VAL A 33 -7.85 -2.84 -2.79
CA VAL A 33 -7.04 -3.95 -2.27
C VAL A 33 -5.58 -3.67 -2.58
N GLU A 34 -4.75 -3.61 -1.54
CA GLU A 34 -3.30 -3.47 -1.65
C GLU A 34 -2.64 -4.81 -1.33
N TYR A 35 -1.96 -5.38 -2.33
CA TYR A 35 -1.18 -6.60 -2.17
C TYR A 35 0.26 -6.25 -1.82
N GLY A 36 0.76 -6.82 -0.73
CA GLY A 36 2.13 -6.61 -0.27
C GLY A 36 2.43 -5.18 0.16
N PRO A 37 1.68 -4.60 1.12
CA PRO A 37 1.90 -3.23 1.62
C PRO A 37 3.32 -3.01 2.14
N SER A 38 4.03 -4.08 2.53
CA SER A 38 5.44 -4.04 2.95
C SER A 38 5.67 -3.01 4.08
N THR A 39 6.26 -1.85 3.77
CA THR A 39 6.53 -0.78 4.75
C THR A 39 5.39 0.25 4.89
N GLY A 40 4.31 0.08 4.12
CA GLY A 40 3.10 0.92 4.15
C GLY A 40 3.19 2.23 3.37
N VAL A 41 4.24 2.43 2.55
CA VAL A 41 4.45 3.69 1.79
C VAL A 41 3.25 4.00 0.88
N PHE A 42 2.78 3.01 0.12
CA PHE A 42 1.60 3.18 -0.74
C PHE A 42 0.32 3.25 0.09
N THR A 43 0.19 2.43 1.12
CA THR A 43 -0.95 2.46 2.04
C THR A 43 -1.21 3.85 2.60
N GLU A 44 -0.18 4.56 3.07
CA GLU A 44 -0.32 5.93 3.58
C GLU A 44 -0.87 6.89 2.52
N LYS A 45 -0.43 6.76 1.27
CA LYS A 45 -0.91 7.62 0.18
C LYS A 45 -2.35 7.31 -0.18
N LEU A 46 -2.72 6.03 -0.21
CA LEU A 46 -4.10 5.60 -0.41
C LEU A 46 -5.01 6.16 0.69
N ILE A 47 -4.61 6.06 1.97
CA ILE A 47 -5.37 6.62 3.10
C ILE A 47 -5.54 8.14 2.98
N LYS A 48 -4.50 8.87 2.55
CA LYS A 48 -4.55 10.33 2.40
C LYS A 48 -5.42 10.81 1.24
N ARG A 49 -5.57 10.01 0.18
CA ARG A 49 -6.23 10.43 -1.07
C ARG A 49 -7.60 9.78 -1.32
N ARG A 50 -7.92 8.69 -0.61
CA ARG A 50 -9.20 7.99 -0.75
C ARG A 50 -10.40 8.85 -0.35
N ASN A 51 -11.59 8.43 -0.78
CA ASN A 51 -12.82 8.87 -0.15
C ASN A 51 -12.91 8.32 1.28
N LEU A 52 -13.46 9.09 2.22
CA LEU A 52 -13.65 8.64 3.61
C LEU A 52 -14.49 7.36 3.73
N LYS A 53 -15.40 7.13 2.77
CA LYS A 53 -16.22 5.92 2.68
C LYS A 53 -15.50 4.72 2.06
N THR A 54 -14.31 4.91 1.48
CA THR A 54 -13.53 3.83 0.87
C THR A 54 -13.02 2.86 1.93
N ILE A 55 -13.16 1.56 1.68
CA ILE A 55 -12.54 0.51 2.48
C ILE A 55 -11.24 0.09 1.80
N ILE A 56 -10.13 0.09 2.54
CA ILE A 56 -8.85 -0.43 2.08
C ILE A 56 -8.58 -1.78 2.76
N LEU A 57 -8.38 -2.82 1.96
CA LEU A 57 -7.96 -4.14 2.41
C LEU A 57 -6.48 -4.35 2.10
N LEU A 58 -5.69 -4.65 3.13
CA LEU A 58 -4.27 -4.95 3.00
C LEU A 58 -4.07 -6.47 3.06
N VAL A 59 -3.39 -7.01 2.06
CA VAL A 59 -3.06 -8.44 1.99
C VAL A 59 -1.55 -8.61 2.05
N GLU A 60 -1.05 -9.08 3.19
CA GLU A 60 0.38 -9.30 3.44
C GLU A 60 0.61 -10.75 3.90
N ASN A 61 1.53 -11.44 3.22
CA ASN A 61 1.90 -12.82 3.52
C ASN A 61 3.13 -12.90 4.44
N ASN A 62 4.01 -11.90 4.37
CA ASN A 62 5.18 -11.83 5.22
C ASN A 62 4.81 -11.35 6.61
N LYS A 63 4.90 -12.24 7.61
CA LYS A 63 4.56 -11.91 9.01
C LYS A 63 5.34 -10.71 9.56
N GLY A 64 6.60 -10.53 9.17
CA GLY A 64 7.41 -9.40 9.62
C GLY A 64 6.86 -8.07 9.12
N PHE A 65 6.54 -7.98 7.82
CA PHE A 65 5.89 -6.80 7.25
C PHE A 65 4.48 -6.62 7.80
N TYR A 66 3.71 -7.70 7.98
CA TYR A 66 2.39 -7.62 8.61
C TYR A 66 2.44 -6.91 9.96
N PHE A 67 3.34 -7.32 10.87
CA PHE A 67 3.47 -6.67 12.17
C PHE A 67 3.98 -5.24 12.06
N PHE A 68 4.94 -5.00 11.16
CA PHE A 68 5.46 -3.65 10.91
C PHE A 68 4.36 -2.70 10.44
N THR A 69 3.64 -3.04 9.35
CA THR A 69 2.56 -2.21 8.81
C THR A 69 1.44 -2.03 9.82
N LYS A 70 1.02 -3.09 10.52
CA LYS A 70 -0.04 -3.04 11.53
C LYS A 70 0.29 -2.14 12.72
N SER A 71 1.57 -2.01 13.09
CA SER A 71 1.97 -1.11 14.18
C SER A 71 2.01 0.37 13.76
N LYS A 72 2.04 0.65 12.46
CA LYS A 72 2.27 1.98 11.89
C LYS A 72 1.00 2.67 11.42
N ILE A 73 0.02 1.89 10.98
CA ILE A 73 -1.25 2.34 10.38
C ILE A 73 -2.39 2.11 11.36
#